data_AF-A0AAV7LJ90-F1
#
_entry.id   AF-A0AAV7LJ90-F1
#
_cell.length_a   1.000
_cell.length_b   1.000
_cell.length_c   1.000
_cell.angle_alpha   90.00
_cell.angle_beta   90.00
_cell.angle_gamma   90.00
#
_symmetry.space_group_name_H-M   'P 1'
#
loop_
_entity.id
_entity.type
_entity.pdbx_description
1 polymer ?
#
loop_
_entity_poly.entity_id
_entity_poly.type
_entity_poly.pdbx_seq_one_letter_code
_entity_poly.pdbx_strand_id
1 'polypeptide(L)'
;MDTSISSLTLKTKSMRSDIADFQSRVMGLEHRMGTLEAHMTTVQDRDQDLLYLRSKIMDLEDRSRRDNIRLFGFPENEEGSDVQVYLGSVLPKLTSLNFDTPLEYQRAHRVGLKCPDGASRPRPIIACLLRHGQT
;
A
#
# COMPACT_ATOMS: atom_id res chain seq x y z
N MET A 1 -29.53 42.54 -60.13
CA MET A 1 -29.55 41.11 -59.71
C MET A 1 -28.14 40.54 -59.61
N ASP A 2 -27.22 40.87 -60.52
CA ASP A 2 -25.87 40.28 -60.55
C ASP A 2 -24.97 40.60 -59.35
N THR A 3 -25.12 41.79 -58.74
CA THR A 3 -24.37 42.18 -57.53
C THR A 3 -24.76 41.34 -56.31
N SER A 4 -26.05 41.05 -56.13
CA SER A 4 -26.53 40.16 -55.06
C SER A 4 -26.10 38.72 -55.28
N ILE A 5 -26.13 38.24 -56.53
CA ILE A 5 -25.65 36.90 -56.90
C ILE A 5 -24.14 36.77 -56.63
N SER A 6 -23.36 37.80 -56.95
CA SER A 6 -21.91 37.86 -56.68
C SER A 6 -21.59 37.87 -55.19
N SER A 7 -22.35 38.63 -54.39
CA SER A 7 -22.22 38.65 -52.93
C SER A 7 -22.51 37.28 -52.30
N LEU A 8 -23.54 36.58 -52.79
CA LEU A 8 -23.88 35.22 -52.34
C LEU A 8 -22.81 34.20 -52.73
N THR A 9 -22.22 34.31 -53.92
CA THR A 9 -21.11 33.43 -54.34
C THR A 9 -19.86 33.63 -53.48
N LEU A 10 -19.57 34.86 -53.05
CA LEU A 10 -18.47 35.12 -52.12
C LEU A 10 -18.72 34.54 -50.73
N LYS A 11 -19.93 34.74 -50.17
CA LYS A 11 -20.29 34.18 -48.87
C LYS A 11 -20.27 32.65 -48.87
N THR A 12 -20.76 32.01 -49.94
CA THR A 12 -20.74 30.54 -50.07
C THR A 12 -19.32 29.98 -50.19
N LYS A 13 -18.40 30.68 -50.87
CA LYS A 13 -16.97 30.32 -50.88
C LYS A 13 -16.33 30.45 -49.49
N SER A 14 -16.63 31.53 -48.77
CA SER A 14 -16.16 31.73 -47.39
C SER A 14 -16.65 30.61 -46.48
N MET A 15 -17.96 30.31 -46.51
CA MET A 15 -18.55 29.23 -45.72
C MET A 15 -17.91 27.88 -46.05
N ARG A 16 -17.61 27.60 -47.33
CA ARG A 16 -16.91 26.37 -47.72
C ARG A 16 -15.51 26.29 -47.10
N SER A 17 -14.79 27.40 -47.04
CA SER A 17 -13.48 27.46 -46.39
C SER A 17 -13.59 27.21 -44.88
N ASP A 18 -14.55 27.85 -44.22
CA ASP A 18 -14.77 27.68 -42.78
C ASP A 18 -15.15 26.23 -42.44
N ILE A 19 -16.02 25.60 -43.26
CA ILE A 19 -16.38 24.19 -43.11
C ILE A 19 -15.16 23.28 -43.22
N ALA A 20 -14.24 23.55 -44.16
CA ALA A 20 -13.03 22.75 -44.31
C ALA A 20 -12.10 22.89 -43.10
N ASP A 21 -11.96 24.09 -42.53
CA ASP A 21 -11.21 24.31 -41.28
C ASP A 21 -11.86 23.58 -40.10
N PHE A 22 -13.19 23.68 -39.96
CA PHE A 22 -13.94 22.95 -38.95
C PHE A 22 -13.76 21.43 -39.07
N GLN A 23 -13.81 20.88 -40.28
CA GLN A 23 -13.57 19.45 -40.53
C GLN A 23 -12.16 19.03 -40.07
N SER A 24 -11.14 19.82 -40.41
CA SER A 24 -9.77 19.56 -39.95
C SER A 24 -9.66 19.55 -38.43
N ARG A 25 -10.27 20.54 -37.77
CA ARG A 25 -10.28 20.65 -36.31
C ARG A 25 -11.05 19.50 -35.64
N VAL A 26 -12.17 19.06 -36.23
CA VAL A 26 -12.94 17.91 -35.74
C VAL A 26 -12.13 16.63 -35.84
N MET A 27 -11.50 16.35 -36.98
CA MET A 27 -10.62 15.18 -37.12
C MET A 27 -9.48 15.19 -36.08
N GLY A 28 -8.88 16.37 -35.82
CA GLY A 28 -7.86 16.51 -34.79
C GLY A 28 -8.38 16.23 -33.37
N LEU A 29 -9.62 16.64 -33.06
CA LEU A 29 -10.26 16.35 -31.79
C LEU A 29 -10.61 14.88 -31.64
N GLU A 30 -11.16 14.24 -32.67
CA GLU A 30 -11.48 12.81 -32.68
C GLU A 30 -10.23 11.95 -32.44
N HIS A 31 -9.11 12.29 -33.10
CA HIS A 31 -7.85 11.58 -32.89
C HIS A 31 -7.33 11.72 -31.45
N ARG A 32 -7.37 12.94 -30.90
CA ARG A 32 -6.99 13.19 -29.49
C ARG A 32 -7.91 12.48 -28.51
N MET A 33 -9.21 12.44 -28.80
CA MET A 33 -10.20 11.73 -27.99
C MET A 33 -9.91 10.23 -27.97
N GLY A 34 -9.68 9.60 -29.13
CA GLY A 34 -9.30 8.19 -29.19
C GLY A 34 -7.99 7.88 -28.44
N THR A 35 -7.03 8.81 -28.47
CA THR A 35 -5.77 8.67 -27.71
C THR A 35 -6.01 8.76 -26.19
N LEU A 36 -6.88 9.68 -25.76
CA LEU A 36 -7.25 9.84 -24.35
C LEU A 36 -8.03 8.63 -23.83
N GLU A 37 -8.95 8.08 -24.62
CA GLU A 37 -9.69 6.87 -24.29
C GLU A 37 -8.75 5.67 -24.11
N ALA A 38 -7.80 5.47 -25.03
CA ALA A 38 -6.78 4.44 -24.89
C ALA A 38 -5.88 4.66 -23.66
N HIS A 39 -5.55 5.91 -23.34
CA HIS A 39 -4.80 6.19 -22.12
C HIS A 39 -5.63 5.87 -20.87
N MET A 40 -6.92 6.22 -20.86
CA MET A 40 -7.83 5.95 -19.74
C MET A 40 -7.93 4.45 -19.44
N THR A 41 -8.07 3.59 -20.46
CA THR A 41 -8.11 2.14 -20.25
C THR A 41 -6.80 1.64 -19.64
N THR A 42 -5.65 2.10 -20.13
CA THR A 42 -4.36 1.71 -19.54
C THR A 42 -4.17 2.19 -18.09
N VAL A 43 -4.79 3.31 -17.71
CA VAL A 43 -4.76 3.79 -16.32
C VAL A 43 -5.65 2.91 -15.44
N GLN A 44 -6.84 2.56 -15.92
CA GLN A 44 -7.75 1.66 -15.20
C GLN A 44 -7.13 0.28 -14.95
N ASP A 45 -6.45 -0.29 -15.95
CA ASP A 45 -5.74 -1.57 -15.82
C ASP A 45 -4.64 -1.47 -14.75
N ARG A 46 -3.87 -0.38 -14.76
CA ARG A 46 -2.82 -0.14 -13.74
C ARG A 46 -3.40 0.02 -12.34
N ASP A 47 -4.54 0.70 -12.19
CA ASP A 47 -5.19 0.84 -10.89
C ASP A 47 -5.63 -0.52 -10.34
N GLN A 48 -6.12 -1.41 -11.20
CA GLN A 48 -6.48 -2.77 -10.82
C GLN A 48 -5.25 -3.59 -10.39
N ASP A 49 -4.14 -3.48 -11.12
CA ASP A 49 -2.88 -4.13 -10.75
C ASP A 49 -2.35 -3.61 -9.41
N LEU A 50 -2.43 -2.30 -9.16
CA LEU A 50 -2.01 -1.70 -7.90
C LEU A 50 -2.83 -2.23 -6.71
N LEU A 51 -4.15 -2.38 -6.88
CA LEU A 51 -5.02 -2.97 -5.85
C LEU A 51 -4.64 -4.42 -5.55
N TYR A 52 -4.41 -5.21 -6.60
CA TYR A 52 -3.97 -6.60 -6.46
C TYR A 52 -2.62 -6.71 -5.75
N LEU A 53 -1.63 -5.91 -6.18
CA LEU A 53 -0.30 -5.90 -5.57
C LEU A 53 -0.35 -5.46 -4.11
N ARG A 54 -1.17 -4.46 -3.77
CA ARG A 54 -1.35 -4.01 -2.39
C ARG A 54 -1.93 -5.12 -1.51
N SER A 55 -2.93 -5.85 -2.00
CA SER A 55 -3.49 -6.99 -1.27
C SER A 55 -2.46 -8.10 -1.08
N LYS A 56 -1.66 -8.40 -2.11
CA LYS A 56 -0.59 -9.39 -2.03
C LYS A 56 0.51 -9.00 -1.04
N ILE A 57 0.92 -7.73 -1.02
CA ILE A 57 1.90 -7.22 -0.05
C ILE A 57 1.37 -7.36 1.36
N MET A 58 0.11 -6.96 1.60
CA MET A 58 -0.53 -7.10 2.92
C MET A 58 -0.53 -8.56 3.40
N ASP A 59 -0.96 -9.51 2.56
CA ASP A 59 -0.94 -10.93 2.92
C ASP A 59 0.49 -11.46 3.20
N LEU A 60 1.49 -11.02 2.43
CA LEU A 60 2.88 -11.39 2.67
C LEU A 60 3.42 -10.79 3.98
N GLU A 61 3.10 -9.54 4.28
CA GLU A 61 3.49 -8.89 5.54
C GLU A 61 2.83 -9.57 6.73
N ASP A 62 1.54 -9.88 6.63
CA ASP A 62 0.78 -10.56 7.69
C ASP A 62 1.32 -11.96 7.93
N ARG A 63 1.58 -12.75 6.88
CA ARG A 63 2.18 -14.09 7.01
C ARG A 63 3.60 -14.03 7.58
N SER A 64 4.41 -13.05 7.17
CA SER A 64 5.77 -12.86 7.67
C SER A 64 5.79 -12.44 9.15
N ARG A 65 4.74 -11.76 9.62
CA ARG A 65 4.64 -11.28 11.01
C ARG A 65 3.77 -12.15 11.91
N ARG A 66 3.08 -13.15 11.37
CA ARG A 66 2.14 -14.02 12.10
C ARG A 66 2.75 -14.66 13.35
N ASP A 67 4.05 -14.91 13.30
CA ASP A 67 4.79 -15.63 14.34
C ASP A 67 5.41 -14.66 15.35
N ASN A 68 5.40 -13.37 15.04
CA ASN A 68 5.95 -12.32 15.88
C ASN A 68 4.88 -11.85 16.87
N ILE A 69 5.12 -12.07 18.16
CA ILE A 69 4.38 -11.43 19.24
C ILE A 69 5.13 -10.18 19.72
N ARG A 70 4.38 -9.10 19.99
CA ARG A 70 4.91 -7.85 20.53
C ARG A 70 4.42 -7.63 21.95
N LEU A 71 5.36 -7.64 22.89
CA LEU A 71 5.11 -7.56 24.32
C LEU A 71 5.50 -6.17 24.84
N PHE A 72 4.66 -5.58 25.69
CA PHE A 72 4.85 -4.26 26.28
C PHE A 72 4.86 -4.32 27.80
N GLY A 73 5.49 -3.35 28.46
CA GLY A 73 5.43 -3.20 29.92
C GLY A 73 6.40 -4.08 30.71
N PHE A 74 7.22 -4.89 30.04
CA PHE A 74 8.29 -5.64 30.71
C PHE A 74 9.39 -4.69 31.19
N PRO A 75 9.83 -4.76 32.46
CA PRO A 75 10.87 -3.89 32.99
C PRO A 75 12.19 -4.07 32.23
N GLU A 76 12.95 -2.99 32.03
CA GLU A 76 14.23 -3.06 31.31
C GLU A 76 15.35 -3.58 32.20
N ASN A 77 16.25 -4.38 31.61
CA ASN A 77 17.45 -4.94 32.25
C ASN A 77 17.18 -6.07 33.27
N GLU A 78 15.91 -6.45 33.48
CA GLU A 78 15.57 -7.65 34.26
C GLU A 78 15.69 -8.94 33.45
N GLU A 79 15.82 -8.86 32.12
CA GLU A 79 15.85 -10.05 31.27
C GLU A 79 17.19 -10.78 31.30
N GLY A 80 18.22 -10.18 31.88
CA GLY A 80 19.59 -10.71 31.85
C GLY A 80 20.17 -10.72 30.43
N SER A 81 20.98 -11.73 30.12
CA SER A 81 21.66 -11.87 28.82
C SER A 81 20.79 -12.48 27.72
N ASP A 82 19.72 -13.20 28.08
CA ASP A 82 18.87 -13.91 27.13
C ASP A 82 17.38 -13.66 27.39
N VAL A 83 16.78 -12.89 26.49
CA VAL A 83 15.35 -12.53 26.54
C VAL A 83 14.45 -13.74 26.34
N GLN A 84 14.88 -14.77 25.63
CA GLN A 84 14.08 -15.98 25.39
C GLN A 84 13.86 -16.76 26.69
N VAL A 85 14.94 -16.96 27.46
CA VAL A 85 14.89 -17.65 28.76
C VAL A 85 14.03 -16.86 29.75
N TYR A 86 14.20 -15.53 29.79
CA TYR A 86 13.38 -14.66 30.62
C TYR A 86 11.88 -14.81 30.28
N LEU A 87 11.52 -14.68 29.01
CA LEU A 87 10.13 -14.81 28.56
C LEU A 87 9.54 -16.20 28.86
N GLY A 88 10.31 -17.27 28.65
CA GLY A 88 9.88 -18.63 28.98
C GLY A 88 9.56 -18.83 30.47
N SER A 89 10.22 -18.08 31.36
CA SER A 89 9.97 -18.15 32.80
C SER A 89 8.84 -17.25 33.28
N VAL A 90 8.63 -16.10 32.63
CA VAL A 90 7.68 -15.05 33.08
C VAL A 90 6.31 -15.24 32.44
N LEU A 91 6.24 -15.57 31.16
CA LEU A 91 4.95 -15.66 30.46
C LEU A 91 4.00 -16.69 31.07
N PRO A 92 4.41 -17.94 31.39
CA PRO A 92 3.52 -18.91 32.04
C PRO A 92 2.99 -18.42 33.40
N LYS A 93 3.82 -17.70 34.17
CA LYS A 93 3.41 -17.12 35.46
C LYS A 93 2.41 -15.99 35.29
N LEU A 94 2.56 -15.17 34.25
CA LEU A 94 1.71 -14.01 34.00
C LEU A 94 0.36 -14.40 33.39
N THR A 95 0.36 -15.38 32.49
CA THR A 95 -0.85 -15.77 31.76
C THR A 95 -1.69 -16.79 32.51
N SER A 96 -1.12 -17.50 33.50
CA SER A 96 -1.75 -18.67 34.13
C SER A 96 -2.16 -19.75 33.12
N LEU A 97 -1.63 -19.73 31.90
CA LEU A 97 -1.81 -20.78 30.92
C LEU A 97 -0.80 -21.88 31.20
N ASN A 98 -1.32 -23.10 31.38
CA ASN A 98 -0.50 -24.30 31.30
C ASN A 98 -0.27 -24.58 29.80
N PHE A 99 0.90 -24.23 29.31
CA PHE A 99 1.30 -24.64 27.97
C PHE A 99 1.68 -26.12 28.02
N ASP A 100 0.90 -26.99 27.36
CA ASP A 100 1.20 -28.43 27.27
C ASP A 100 2.59 -28.69 26.68
N THR A 101 3.06 -27.77 25.84
CA THR A 101 4.42 -27.70 25.31
C THR A 101 5.07 -26.37 25.67
N PRO A 102 6.35 -26.34 26.08
CA PRO A 102 7.05 -25.09 26.35
C PRO A 102 7.07 -24.19 25.11
N LEU A 103 6.97 -22.87 25.30
CA LEU A 103 7.07 -21.93 24.17
C LEU A 103 8.50 -21.96 23.61
N GLU A 104 8.61 -22.39 22.36
CA GLU A 104 9.85 -22.33 21.59
C GLU A 104 9.93 -20.98 20.87
N TYR A 105 11.03 -20.26 21.07
CA TYR A 105 11.28 -18.98 20.40
C TYR A 105 12.38 -19.16 19.35
N GLN A 106 12.16 -18.67 18.14
CA GLN A 106 13.22 -18.56 17.15
C GLN A 106 14.15 -17.38 17.46
N ARG A 107 13.58 -16.27 17.94
CA ARG A 107 14.31 -15.06 18.35
C ARG A 107 13.48 -14.23 19.33
N ALA A 108 14.11 -13.56 20.28
CA ALA A 108 13.46 -12.55 21.11
C ALA A 108 14.42 -11.39 21.37
N HIS A 109 13.95 -10.15 21.17
CA HIS A 109 14.78 -8.96 21.37
C HIS A 109 13.93 -7.70 21.63
N ARG A 110 14.52 -6.72 22.31
CA ARG A 110 13.92 -5.38 22.49
C ARG A 110 14.04 -4.59 21.20
N VAL A 111 12.98 -3.86 20.85
CA VAL A 111 12.94 -3.00 19.65
C VAL A 111 12.74 -1.54 20.05
N GLY A 112 13.50 -0.65 19.40
CA GLY A 112 13.47 0.79 19.63
C GLY A 112 14.70 1.32 20.35
N LEU A 113 14.79 2.65 20.42
CA LEU A 113 15.92 3.37 20.99
C LEU A 113 15.90 3.27 22.52
N LYS A 114 17.03 2.91 23.14
CA LYS A 114 17.17 2.91 24.60
C LYS A 114 17.12 4.36 25.07
N CYS A 115 16.17 4.68 25.95
CA CYS A 115 16.08 6.02 26.52
C CYS A 115 17.12 6.16 27.64
N PRO A 116 17.97 7.21 27.63
CA PRO A 116 19.05 7.34 28.61
C PRO A 116 18.56 7.57 30.04
N ASP A 117 17.43 8.26 30.22
CA ASP A 117 17.03 8.77 31.54
C ASP A 117 15.99 7.91 32.27
N GLY A 118 15.65 6.72 31.77
CA GLY A 118 14.67 5.80 32.41
C GLY A 118 13.24 6.36 32.56
N ALA A 119 13.00 7.60 32.15
CA ALA A 119 11.71 8.29 32.24
C ALA A 119 10.69 7.86 31.16
N SER A 120 11.13 7.07 30.18
CA SER A 120 10.30 6.62 29.07
C SER A 120 9.76 5.20 29.30
N ARG A 121 8.67 4.87 28.60
CA ARG A 121 8.02 3.55 28.65
C ARG A 121 9.05 2.46 28.27
N PRO A 122 9.09 1.31 28.97
CA PRO A 122 9.99 0.22 28.62
C PRO A 122 9.83 -0.21 27.16
N ARG A 123 10.95 -0.44 26.48
CA ARG A 123 10.94 -0.79 25.05
C ARG A 123 10.13 -2.07 24.80
N PRO A 124 9.33 -2.18 23.74
CA PRO A 124 8.65 -3.43 23.45
C PRO A 124 9.64 -4.56 23.14
N ILE A 125 9.29 -5.78 23.55
CA ILE A 125 9.98 -6.99 23.13
C ILE A 125 9.23 -7.54 21.91
N ILE A 126 9.95 -7.85 20.84
CA ILE A 126 9.44 -8.68 19.76
C ILE A 126 10.01 -10.08 19.93
N ALA A 127 9.13 -11.06 20.07
CA ALA A 127 9.49 -12.47 20.13
C ALA A 127 8.84 -13.20 18.95
N CYS A 128 9.66 -13.92 18.18
CA CYS A 128 9.21 -14.78 17.10
C CYS A 128 9.09 -16.20 17.63
N LEU A 129 7.90 -16.76 17.59
CA LEU A 129 7.64 -18.14 17.97
C LEU A 129 8.18 -19.06 16.90
N LEU A 130 8.76 -20.19 17.30
CA LEU A 130 9.22 -21.22 16.36
C LEU A 130 8.03 -22.03 15.82
N ARG A 131 6.95 -22.11 16.59
CA ARG A 131 5.72 -22.83 16.24
C ARG A 131 4.52 -21.97 16.63
N HIS A 132 3.56 -21.83 15.72
CA HIS A 132 2.32 -21.11 15.96
C HIS A 132 1.17 -21.88 15.27
N GLY A 133 0.14 -22.29 16.04
CA GLY A 133 -1.12 -22.83 15.50
C GLY A 133 -1.03 -24.14 14.68
N GLN A 134 -0.16 -25.09 15.04
CA GLN A 134 -0.20 -26.46 14.52
C GLN A 134 -1.22 -27.27 15.33
N THR A 135 -2.49 -27.16 14.98
CA THR A 135 -3.59 -28.05 15.40
C THR A 135 -4.41 -28.39 14.18
#